data_AF-A0A7U5JY26-F1
#
_entry.id   AF-A0A7U5JY26-F1
#
_cell.length_a   1.000
_cell.length_b   1.000
_cell.length_c   1.000
_cell.angle_alpha   90.00
_cell.angle_beta   90.00
_cell.angle_gamma   90.00
#
_symmetry.space_group_name_H-M   'P 1'
#
loop_
_entity.id
_entity.type
_entity.pdbx_description
1 polymer ?
#
loop_
_entity_poly.entity_id
_entity_poly.type
_entity_poly.pdbx_seq_one_letter_code
_entity_poly.pdbx_strand_id
1 'polypeptide(L)' 'MDQILLDSLAIDWCVRPGEPDRFREMWNDGEHILKIAEELRRKPLEIALMALEQGEQGLIKNRSNGIFGGELNA' A
#
# COMPACT_ATOMS: atom_id res chain seq x y z
N MET A 1 -25.22 -1.69 15.37
CA MET A 1 -24.69 -2.64 14.37
C MET A 1 -23.28 -2.18 14.13
N ASP A 2 -22.31 -2.98 14.55
CA ASP A 2 -20.90 -2.58 14.45
C ASP A 2 -20.47 -2.70 12.99
N GLN A 3 -19.86 -1.65 12.46
CA GLN A 3 -19.29 -1.68 11.11
C GLN A 3 -17.81 -2.04 11.20
N ILE A 4 -17.46 -3.21 10.66
CA ILE A 4 -16.07 -3.65 10.53
C ILE A 4 -15.55 -3.17 9.18
N LEU A 5 -14.53 -2.30 9.20
CA LEU A 5 -13.96 -1.68 8.00
C LEU A 5 -13.58 -2.72 6.94
N LEU A 6 -12.85 -3.77 7.35
CA LEU A 6 -12.31 -4.79 6.46
C LEU A 6 -13.42 -5.55 5.71
N ASP A 7 -14.50 -5.90 6.43
CA ASP A 7 -15.64 -6.61 5.85
C ASP A 7 -16.46 -5.68 4.94
N SER A 8 -16.73 -4.46 5.38
CA SER A 8 -17.57 -3.50 4.63
C SER A 8 -16.98 -3.11 3.26
N LEU A 9 -15.65 -3.14 3.12
CA LEU A 9 -14.95 -2.78 1.88
C LEU A 9 -14.41 -3.99 1.11
N ALA A 10 -14.74 -5.20 1.56
CA ALA A 10 -14.27 -6.47 1.01
C ALA A 10 -12.75 -6.47 0.82
N ILE A 11 -12.01 -6.16 1.90
CA ILE A 11 -10.55 -6.09 1.90
C ILE A 11 -9.97 -7.51 1.94
N ASP A 12 -9.12 -7.85 0.97
CA ASP A 12 -8.39 -9.12 0.93
C ASP A 12 -7.07 -8.98 1.72
N TRP A 13 -7.15 -9.05 3.05
CA TRP A 13 -5.98 -8.92 3.92
C TRP A 13 -5.20 -10.24 4.07
N CYS A 14 -4.43 -10.59 3.04
CA CYS A 14 -3.53 -11.75 3.03
C CYS A 14 -2.17 -11.36 2.45
N VAL A 15 -1.06 -11.51 3.18
CA VAL A 15 0.28 -11.19 2.63
C VAL A 15 0.74 -12.31 1.69
N ARG A 16 0.98 -11.98 0.41
CA ARG A 16 1.44 -12.96 -0.60
C ARG A 16 2.98 -12.98 -0.68
N PRO A 17 3.61 -14.12 -0.97
CA PRO A 17 5.08 -14.20 -1.11
C PRO A 17 5.63 -13.20 -2.13
N GLY A 18 6.71 -12.50 -1.78
CA GLY A 18 7.38 -11.50 -2.62
C GLY A 18 6.67 -10.15 -2.72
N GLU A 19 5.40 -10.08 -2.34
CA GLU A 19 4.61 -8.85 -2.39
C GLU A 19 5.16 -7.75 -1.45
N PRO A 20 5.57 -8.05 -0.19
CA PRO A 20 6.16 -7.03 0.67
C PRO A 20 7.48 -6.48 0.13
N ASP A 21 8.30 -7.31 -0.51
CA ASP A 21 9.57 -6.89 -1.09
C ASP A 21 9.34 -5.95 -2.27
N ARG A 22 8.43 -6.32 -3.18
CA ARG A 22 8.06 -5.48 -4.33
C ARG A 22 7.41 -4.17 -3.91
N PHE A 23 6.53 -4.20 -2.90
CA PHE A 23 5.97 -3.00 -2.30
C PHE A 23 7.08 -2.06 -1.80
N ARG A 24 8.05 -2.58 -1.04
CA ARG A 24 9.15 -1.76 -0.48
C ARG A 24 10.03 -1.16 -1.56
N GLU A 25 10.34 -1.91 -2.60
CA GLU A 25 11.09 -1.42 -3.77
C GLU A 25 10.38 -0.19 -4.37
N MET A 26 9.13 -0.35 -4.78
CA MET A 26 8.35 0.74 -5.38
C MET A 26 8.09 1.91 -4.41
N TRP A 27 7.89 1.63 -3.12
CA TRP A 27 7.73 2.66 -2.10
C TRP A 27 8.97 3.54 -1.98
N ASN A 28 10.16 2.91 -1.97
CA ASN A 28 11.45 3.61 -1.89
C ASN A 28 11.80 4.36 -3.17
N ASP A 29 11.34 3.87 -4.33
CA ASP A 29 11.43 4.57 -5.61
C ASP A 29 10.48 5.78 -5.70
N GLY A 30 9.62 5.96 -4.68
CA GLY A 30 8.68 7.06 -4.61
C GLY A 30 7.47 6.88 -5.53
N GLU A 31 7.20 5.66 -5.99
CA GLU A 31 6.12 5.38 -6.94
C GLU A 31 4.75 5.76 -6.39
N HIS A 32 3.85 6.18 -7.29
CA HIS A 32 2.50 6.54 -6.89
C HIS A 32 1.74 5.31 -6.38
N ILE A 33 0.94 5.45 -5.31
CA ILE A 33 0.22 4.32 -4.69
C ILE A 33 -0.69 3.56 -5.67
N LEU A 34 -1.27 4.27 -6.65
CA LEU A 34 -2.09 3.63 -7.69
C LEU A 34 -1.26 2.74 -8.62
N LYS A 35 0.00 3.09 -8.91
CA LYS A 35 0.91 2.26 -9.70
C LYS A 35 1.34 1.02 -8.91
N ILE A 36 1.57 1.18 -7.61
CA ILE A 36 1.83 0.04 -6.70
C ILE A 36 0.62 -0.89 -6.65
N ALA A 37 -0.59 -0.32 -6.56
CA ALA A 37 -1.83 -1.08 -6.55
C ALA A 37 -2.03 -1.88 -7.85
N GLU A 38 -1.74 -1.28 -9.00
CA GLU A 38 -1.76 -1.95 -10.30
C GLU A 38 -0.76 -3.11 -10.38
N GLU A 39 0.51 -2.85 -10.02
CA GLU A 39 1.59 -3.86 -10.02
C GLU A 39 1.24 -5.08 -9.14
N LEU A 40 0.76 -4.83 -7.92
CA LEU A 40 0.44 -5.88 -6.95
C LEU A 40 -0.97 -6.46 -7.12
N ARG A 41 -1.73 -5.96 -8.11
CA ARG A 41 -3.13 -6.35 -8.40
C ARG A 41 -4.03 -6.24 -7.16
N ARG A 42 -3.91 -5.12 -6.46
CA ARG A 42 -4.58 -4.81 -5.20
C ARG A 42 -5.45 -3.57 -5.31
N LYS A 43 -6.37 -3.40 -4.36
CA LYS A 43 -7.07 -2.14 -4.17
C LYS A 43 -6.11 -1.09 -3.60
N PRO A 44 -6.23 0.19 -3.98
CA PRO A 44 -5.41 1.26 -3.39
C PRO A 44 -5.49 1.33 -1.86
N LEU A 45 -6.65 1.02 -1.29
CA LEU A 45 -6.84 0.96 0.17
C LEU A 45 -6.04 -0.18 0.81
N GLU A 46 -5.88 -1.32 0.13
CA GLU A 46 -5.05 -2.43 0.62
C GLU A 46 -3.58 -2.04 0.63
N ILE A 47 -3.12 -1.28 -0.38
CA ILE A 47 -1.77 -0.73 -0.39
C ILE A 47 -1.59 0.31 0.72
N ALA A 48 -2.59 1.14 0.99
CA ALA A 48 -2.55 2.10 2.07
C ALA A 48 -2.44 1.42 3.44
N LEU A 49 -3.23 0.36 3.66
CA LEU A 49 -3.13 -0.46 4.86
C LEU A 49 -1.76 -1.15 4.97
N MET A 50 -1.20 -1.65 3.85
CA MET A 50 0.15 -2.26 3.83
C MET A 50 1.24 -1.24 4.19
N ALA A 51 1.10 0.01 3.72
CA ALA A 51 1.99 1.09 4.10
C ALA A 51 1.91 1.40 5.61
N LEU A 52 0.70 1.44 6.17
CA LEU A 52 0.52 1.62 7.61
C LEU A 52 1.15 0.48 8.41
N GLU A 53 0.87 -0.77 8.05
CA GLU A 53 1.43 -1.96 8.70
C GLU A 53 2.97 -1.95 8.65
N GLN A 54 3.57 -1.73 7.48
CA GLN A 54 5.02 -1.71 7.33
C GLN A 54 5.66 -0.49 8.01
N GLY A 55 4.96 0.64 8.07
CA GLY A 55 5.39 1.83 8.81
C GLY A 55 5.46 1.59 10.30
N GLU A 56 4.42 0.99 10.89
CA GLU A 56 4.38 0.59 12.31
C GLU A 56 5.49 -0.43 12.65
N GLN A 57 5.83 -1.31 11.70
CA GLN A 57 6.93 -2.28 11.86
C GLN A 57 8.33 -1.69 11.59
N GLY A 58 8.43 -0.42 11.17
CA GLY A 58 9.70 0.22 10.82
C GLY A 58 10.37 -0.33 9.55
N LEU A 59 9.61 -0.98 8.67
CA LEU A 59 10.11 -1.63 7.44
C LEU A 59 10.20 -0.68 6.25
N ILE A 60 9.54 0.49 6.32
CA ILE A 60 9.59 1.54 5.30
C ILE A 60 9.97 2.89 5.90
N LYS A 61 10.49 3.77 5.06
CA LYS A 61 10.81 5.15 5.43
C LYS A 61 9.66 6.09 5.06
N ASN A 62 9.54 7.19 5.81
CA ASN A 62 8.68 8.29 5.41
C ASN A 62 9.15 8.87 4.08
N ARG A 63 8.19 9.14 3.18
CA ARG A 63 8.44 9.80 1.90
C ARG A 63 7.86 11.22 1.92
N SER A 64 8.51 12.15 1.21
CA SER A 64 8.15 13.59 1.19
C SER A 64 6.72 13.84 0.73
N ASN A 65 6.20 12.98 -0.15
CA ASN A 65 4.88 13.13 -0.76
C ASN A 65 3.79 12.32 -0.04
N GLY A 66 4.05 11.88 1.20
CA GLY A 66 3.10 11.13 2.02
C GLY A 66 2.63 9.83 1.36
N ILE A 67 1.40 9.40 1.62
CA ILE A 67 0.90 8.10 1.13
C ILE A 67 0.65 8.04 -0.38
N PHE A 68 0.66 9.16 -1.11
CA PHE A 68 0.38 9.14 -2.55
C PHE A 68 1.63 8.91 -3.39
N GLY A 69 2.80 9.44 -3.02
CA GLY A 69 4.04 9.25 -3.78
C GLY A 69 4.24 10.30 -4.89
N GLY A 70 5.01 9.97 -5.92
CA GLY A 70 5.25 10.82 -7.10
C GLY A 70 3.98 11.06 -7.92
N GLU A 71 4.06 11.94 -8.91
CA GLU A 71 2.90 12.27 -9.75
C GLU A 71 2.46 11.08 -10.62
N LEU A 72 1.13 10.87 -10.73
CA LEU A 72 0.55 10.12 -11.84
C LEU A 72 0.66 11.00 -13.07
N ASN A 73 1.66 10.77 -13.92
CA ASN A 73 1.69 11.41 -15.23
C ASN A 73 0.41 10.99 -15.98
N ALA A 74 -0.49 11.95 -16.20
CA ALA A 74 -1.68 11.81 -17.03
C ALA A 74 -1.33 11.95 -18.51
#